data_AF-A0A2E1CU96-F1
#
_entry.id   AF-A0A2E1CU96-F1
#
_cell.length_a   1.000
_cell.length_b   1.000
_cell.length_c   1.000
_cell.angle_alpha   90.00
_cell.angle_beta   90.00
_cell.angle_gamma   90.00
#
_symmetry.space_group_name_H-M   'P 1'
#
loop_
_entity.id
_entity.type
_entity.pdbx_description
1 polymer ?
#
loop_
_entity_poly.entity_id
_entity_poly.type
_entity_poly.pdbx_seq_one_letter_code
_entity_poly.pdbx_strand_id
1 'polypeptide(L)' 'MDEEDVAPLGSVLKQLVAEDLEVMSLEMLAERITILRHEIARAEQAIEDKNDVRAAAETLFKS' A
#
# COMPACT_ATOMS: atom_id res chain seq x y z
N MET A 1 27.75 -0.12 -12.83
CA MET A 1 26.28 -0.13 -12.80
C MET A 1 25.94 0.26 -11.39
N ASP A 2 25.46 1.49 -11.22
CA ASP A 2 24.99 1.95 -9.92
C ASP A 2 23.76 1.09 -9.58
N GLU A 3 23.91 0.20 -8.61
CA GLU A 3 22.78 -0.48 -7.98
C GLU A 3 21.92 0.63 -7.39
N GLU A 4 20.86 1.01 -8.10
CA GLU A 4 19.79 1.81 -7.51
C GLU A 4 19.40 1.10 -6.22
N ASP A 5 19.68 1.75 -5.08
CA ASP A 5 19.35 1.28 -3.75
C ASP A 5 17.82 1.39 -3.61
N VAL A 6 17.12 0.45 -4.26
CA VAL A 6 15.67 0.35 -4.24
C VAL A 6 15.34 -0.06 -2.82
N ALA A 7 15.04 0.93 -1.99
CA ALA A 7 14.66 0.73 -0.61
C ALA A 7 13.61 -0.41 -0.54
N PRO A 8 13.78 -1.39 0.37
CA PRO A 8 12.89 -2.55 0.43
C PRO A 8 11.43 -2.12 0.45
N LEU A 9 10.59 -2.76 -0.38
CA LEU A 9 9.15 -2.50 -0.41
C LEU A 9 8.56 -2.52 1.01
N GLY A 10 7.89 -1.44 1.41
CA GLY A 10 7.34 -1.26 2.76
C GLY A 10 8.24 -0.53 3.76
N SER A 11 9.50 -0.26 3.44
CA SER A 11 10.40 0.59 4.26
C SER A 11 9.86 2.01 4.41
N VAL A 12 9.31 2.60 3.34
CA VAL A 12 8.69 3.94 3.36
C VAL A 12 7.45 3.99 4.24
N LEU A 13 6.61 2.94 4.22
CA LEU A 13 5.44 2.88 5.11
C LEU A 13 5.84 2.77 6.59
N LYS A 14 6.93 2.05 6.89
CA LYS A 14 7.48 2.01 8.25
C LYS A 14 8.03 3.36 8.69
N GLN A 15 8.71 4.08 7.80
CA GLN A 15 9.19 5.44 8.07
C GLN A 15 8.03 6.39 8.32
N LEU A 16 6.99 6.33 7.49
CA LEU A 16 5.76 7.13 7.66
C LEU A 16 5.12 6.92 9.05
N VAL A 17 5.01 5.67 9.51
CA VAL A 17 4.44 5.36 10.84
C VAL A 17 5.31 5.87 11.99
N ALA A 18 6.61 6.05 11.77
CA ALA A 18 7.54 6.57 12.77
C ALA A 18 7.58 8.10 12.85
N GLU A 19 6.89 8.82 11.95
CA GLU A 19 6.82 10.28 11.99
C GLU A 19 6.03 10.77 13.22
N ASP A 20 6.55 11.82 13.86
CA ASP A 20 5.90 12.44 15.01
C ASP A 20 4.64 13.23 14.58
N LEU A 21 3.48 12.85 15.11
CA LEU A 21 2.21 13.50 14.81
C LEU A 21 1.98 14.75 15.67
N GLU A 22 2.68 14.92 16.79
CA GLU A 22 2.48 16.06 17.69
C GLU A 22 2.88 17.39 17.06
N VAL A 23 3.81 17.35 16.10
CA VAL A 23 4.28 18.54 15.36
C VAL A 23 3.39 18.91 14.16
N MET A 24 2.38 18.10 13.84
CA MET A 24 1.51 18.31 12.68
C MET A 24 0.28 19.15 13.05
N SER A 25 -0.15 20.03 12.14
CA SER A 25 -1.42 20.74 12.28
C SER A 25 -2.62 19.81 12.05
N LEU A 26 -3.82 20.22 12.50
CA LEU A 26 -5.05 19.47 12.23
C LEU A 26 -5.31 19.28 10.73
N GLU A 27 -4.99 20.29 9.91
CA GLU A 27 -5.13 20.25 8.45
C GLU A 27 -4.18 19.20 7.84
N MET A 28 -2.92 19.20 8.26
CA MET A 28 -1.93 18.21 7.82
C MET A 28 -2.34 16.79 8.19
N LEU A 29 -2.88 16.59 9.41
CA LEU A 29 -3.38 15.29 9.84
C LEU A 29 -4.59 14.83 9.02
N ALA A 30 -5.51 15.75 8.69
CA ALA A 30 -6.68 15.45 7.87
C ALA A 30 -6.30 15.08 6.42
N GLU A 31 -5.35 15.82 5.83
CA GLU A 31 -4.80 15.52 4.51
C GLU A 31 -4.09 14.16 4.51
N ARG A 32 -3.22 13.92 5.50
CA ARG A 32 -2.53 12.64 5.70
C ARG A 32 -3.52 11.47 5.74
N ILE A 33 -4.60 11.57 6.53
CA ILE A 33 -5.63 10.53 6.61
C ILE A 33 -6.31 10.31 5.25
N THR A 34 -6.60 11.38 4.53
CA THR A 34 -7.26 11.30 3.22
C THR A 34 -6.40 10.52 2.22
N ILE A 35 -5.10 10.82 2.16
CA ILE A 35 -4.15 10.14 1.29
C ILE A 35 -4.01 8.66 1.68
N LEU A 36 -3.86 8.37 2.98
CA LEU A 36 -3.67 7.00 3.44
C LEU A 36 -4.88 6.11 3.20
N ARG A 37 -6.10 6.64 3.35
CA ARG A 37 -7.32 5.91 3.01
C ARG A 37 -7.41 5.57 1.52
N HIS A 38 -7.02 6.51 0.66
CA HIS A 38 -6.95 6.24 -0.77
C HIS A 38 -5.93 5.13 -1.09
N GLU A 39 -4.77 5.13 -0.44
CA GLU A 39 -3.77 4.07 -0.64
C GLU A 39 -4.26 2.71 -0.13
N ILE A 40 -4.96 2.66 1.00
CA ILE A 40 -5.60 1.44 1.50
C ILE A 40 -6.57 0.90 0.45
N ALA A 41 -7.46 1.74 -0.09
CA ALA A 41 -8.42 1.31 -1.11
C ALA A 41 -7.73 0.75 -2.37
N ARG A 42 -6.63 1.38 -2.81
CA ARG A 42 -5.82 0.87 -3.93
C ARG A 42 -5.19 -0.49 -3.63
N ALA A 43 -4.66 -0.67 -2.43
CA ALA A 43 -4.05 -1.93 -2.01
C ALA A 43 -5.09 -3.05 -1.89
N GLU A 44 -6.27 -2.76 -1.34
CA GLU A 44 -7.40 -3.68 -1.26
C GLU A 44 -7.86 -4.13 -2.66
N GLN A 45 -8.03 -3.20 -3.60
CA GLN A 45 -8.38 -3.55 -4.98
C GLN A 45 -7.33 -4.45 -5.64
N ALA A 46 -6.04 -4.14 -5.45
CA ALA A 46 -4.97 -4.96 -6.01
C ALA A 46 -4.92 -6.38 -5.41
N ILE A 47 -5.38 -6.56 -4.17
CA ILE A 47 -5.54 -7.88 -3.54
C ILE A 47 -6.72 -8.62 -4.15
N GLU A 48 -7.86 -7.96 -4.32
CA GLU A 48 -9.06 -8.52 -4.95
C GLU A 48 -8.73 -9.02 -6.37
N ASP A 49 -8.14 -8.17 -7.20
CA ASP A 49 -7.76 -8.51 -8.58
C ASP A 49 -6.86 -9.75 -8.63
N LYS A 50 -5.89 -9.86 -7.71
CA LYS A 50 -4.99 -11.02 -7.62
C LYS A 50 -5.71 -12.29 -7.18
N ASN A 51 -6.67 -12.18 -6.26
CA ASN A 51 -7.47 -13.31 -5.81
C ASN A 51 -8.40 -13.81 -6.92
N ASP A 52 -8.99 -12.90 -7.70
CA ASP A 52 -9.84 -13.25 -8.85
C ASP A 52 -9.04 -13.99 -9.92
N VAL A 53 -7.84 -13.50 -10.24
CA VAL A 53 -6.92 -14.19 -11.16
C VAL A 53 -6.58 -15.58 -10.64
N ARG A 54 -6.31 -15.73 -9.34
CA ARG A 54 -6.03 -17.02 -8.73
C ARG A 54 -7.23 -17.97 -8.81
N ALA A 55 -8.43 -17.49 -8.48
CA ALA A 55 -9.65 -18.30 -8.51
C ALA A 55 -10.01 -18.77 -9.94
N ALA A 56 -9.82 -17.89 -10.93
CA ALA A 56 -9.98 -18.23 -12.35
C ALA A 56 -8.99 -19.32 -12.78
N ALA A 57 -7.73 -19.21 -12.37
CA ALA A 57 -6.72 -20.24 -12.64
C ALA A 57 -7.08 -21.58 -11.99
N GLU A 58 -7.48 -21.59 -10.72
CA GLU A 58 -7.87 -22.82 -10.01
C GLU A 58 -9.07 -23.53 -10.66
N THR A 59 -10.02 -22.78 -11.24
CA THR A 59 -11.16 -23.33 -11.98
C THR A 59 -10.72 -23.97 -13.30
N LEU A 60 -9.79 -23.32 -14.02
CA LEU A 60 -9.24 -23.83 -15.28
C LEU A 60 -8.47 -25.15 -15.10
N PHE A 61 -7.76 -25.32 -13.99
CA PHE A 61 -6.96 -26.53 -13.71
C PHE A 61 -7.73 -27.68 -13.03
N LYS A 62 -8.95 -27.43 -12.52
CA LYS A 62 -9.82 -28.47 -11.92
C LYS A 62 -10.85 -29.06 -12.91
N SER A 63 -10.84 -28.58 -14.15
CA SER A 63 -11.71 -29.05 -15.25
C SER A 63 -11.05 -30.18 -16.04
#